data_AF-Q9VZP1-F1
#
_entry.id   AF-Q9VZP1-F1
#
_cell.length_a   1.000
_cell.length_b   1.000
_cell.length_c   1.000
_cell.angle_alpha   90.00
_cell.angle_beta   90.00
_cell.angle_gamma   90.00
#
_symmetry.space_group_name_H-M   'P 1'
#
loop_
_entity.id
_entity.type
_entity.pdbx_description
1 polymer ?
#
loop_
_entity_poly.entity_id
_entity_poly.type
_entity_poly.pdbx_seq_one_letter_code
_entity_poly.pdbx_strand_id
1 'polypeptide(L)'
;MSTVVEQAATAGNPKAAEISTAKSAISTATAAPAIAATPLATSAPAAAEIEQLQQALIEKQTQLYALESACLRETERQVELEDSVIAWQDKYDRLYESHKRVQKVNQSLEDKMLKLVDRNAGERAQLTSDVATLSVRLAQANFNIAKLQREIERYKADISLAIQLLQCKPDSFVSQKVSSLPIDIQSKVSAYMRLETNSHSDSECSNSGVGVATTASYKVLPASDSPPPSACPFPPTAMVYSMRGIGRC
;
A
#
# COMPACT_ATOMS: atom_id res chain seq x y z
N MET A 1 14.17 -8.86 11.80
CA MET A 1 14.80 -8.59 13.10
C MET A 1 13.69 -8.27 14.07
N SER A 2 13.20 -9.30 14.75
CA SER A 2 12.06 -9.20 15.66
C SER A 2 12.59 -9.04 17.07
N THR A 3 12.33 -7.90 17.70
CA THR A 3 12.60 -7.71 19.13
C THR A 3 11.30 -7.76 19.89
N VAL A 4 11.19 -8.82 20.69
CA VAL A 4 10.17 -9.08 21.70
C VAL A 4 10.23 -7.97 22.74
N VAL A 5 9.08 -7.37 23.06
CA VAL A 5 8.94 -6.41 24.17
C VAL A 5 8.67 -7.22 25.44
N GLU A 6 9.67 -7.22 26.31
CA GLU A 6 9.64 -7.82 27.65
C GLU A 6 8.81 -6.93 28.60
N GLN A 7 7.87 -7.57 29.28
CA GLN A 7 6.89 -6.95 30.16
C GLN A 7 7.43 -6.97 31.59
N ALA A 8 7.92 -5.83 32.09
CA ALA A 8 8.46 -5.71 33.44
C ALA A 8 7.36 -5.43 34.47
N ALA A 9 7.41 -6.21 35.55
CA ALA A 9 6.47 -6.29 36.65
C ALA A 9 6.43 -5.03 37.53
N THR A 10 5.22 -4.64 37.93
CA THR A 10 4.95 -3.64 38.97
C THR A 10 5.17 -4.26 40.35
N ALA A 11 6.20 -3.79 41.06
CA ALA A 11 6.50 -4.18 42.43
C ALA A 11 6.15 -3.05 43.42
N GLY A 12 5.36 -3.42 44.44
CA GLY A 12 5.62 -3.03 45.82
C GLY A 12 5.31 -1.59 46.25
N ASN A 13 4.09 -1.37 46.71
CA ASN A 13 3.72 -0.26 47.58
C ASN A 13 4.26 -0.50 49.01
N PRO A 14 5.04 0.39 49.65
CA PRO A 14 5.27 0.32 51.08
C PRO A 14 4.23 1.15 51.84
N LYS A 15 3.69 0.47 52.85
CA LYS A 15 2.66 0.84 53.81
C LYS A 15 3.13 2.00 54.71
N ALA A 16 2.27 2.99 54.89
CA ALA A 16 2.41 4.04 55.89
C ALA A 16 2.56 3.43 57.30
N ALA A 17 3.59 3.85 58.02
CA ALA A 17 3.81 3.49 59.42
C ALA A 17 3.52 4.73 60.29
N GLU A 18 2.58 4.54 61.22
CA GLU A 18 2.14 5.49 62.22
C GLU A 18 3.27 5.84 63.20
N ILE A 19 3.47 7.13 63.46
CA ILE A 19 4.35 7.61 64.53
C ILE A 19 3.49 7.79 65.78
N SER A 20 3.66 6.88 66.73
CA SER A 20 3.09 6.96 68.08
C SER A 20 3.83 8.01 68.92
N THR A 21 3.10 9.02 69.36
CA THR A 21 3.54 10.05 70.30
C THR A 21 3.66 9.45 71.71
N ALA A 22 4.88 9.26 72.20
CA ALA A 22 5.12 8.90 73.60
C ALA A 22 5.09 10.17 74.47
N LYS A 23 3.99 10.37 75.22
CA LYS A 23 3.92 11.31 76.35
C LYS A 23 4.75 10.73 77.51
N SER A 24 5.84 11.40 77.86
CA SER A 24 6.55 11.12 79.11
C SER A 24 5.96 11.99 80.23
N ALA A 25 5.33 11.34 81.20
CA ALA A 25 4.84 11.95 82.43
C ALA A 25 6.03 12.10 83.41
N ILE A 26 6.30 13.34 83.83
CA ILE A 26 7.24 13.63 84.92
C ILE A 26 6.44 13.71 86.22
N SER A 27 6.69 12.75 87.09
CA SER A 27 6.17 12.68 88.46
C SER A 27 6.88 13.70 89.34
N THR A 28 6.12 14.62 89.92
CA THR A 28 6.57 15.53 90.99
C THR A 28 6.52 14.80 92.33
N ALA A 29 7.69 14.54 92.93
CA ALA A 29 7.80 14.12 94.32
C ALA A 29 8.17 15.33 95.19
N THR A 30 7.24 15.71 96.05
CA THR A 30 7.38 16.75 97.07
C THR A 30 8.09 16.17 98.29
N ALA A 31 9.25 16.73 98.66
CA ALA A 31 9.83 16.53 99.99
C ALA A 31 10.57 17.80 100.42
N ALA A 32 10.02 18.46 101.45
CA ALA A 32 10.75 19.43 102.27
C ALA A 32 11.72 18.68 103.21
N PRO A 33 12.76 19.35 103.73
CA PRO A 33 12.62 19.96 105.06
C PRO A 33 13.33 21.31 105.25
N ALA A 34 12.92 22.01 106.31
CA ALA A 34 13.57 23.19 106.90
C ALA A 34 14.88 22.78 107.64
N ILE A 35 15.82 23.60 108.13
CA ILE A 35 15.96 24.98 108.66
C ILE A 35 17.47 25.34 108.59
N ALA A 36 17.84 26.62 108.43
CA ALA A 36 18.90 27.34 109.18
C ALA A 36 19.66 28.38 108.34
N ALA A 37 19.85 29.57 108.93
CA ALA A 37 20.44 30.76 108.31
C ALA A 37 21.95 30.91 108.61
N THR A 38 22.72 31.23 107.55
CA THR A 38 23.98 32.05 107.46
C THR A 38 25.24 31.61 108.24
N PRO A 39 26.49 31.77 107.70
CA PRO A 39 26.97 32.94 106.97
C PRO A 39 27.78 32.72 105.67
N LEU A 40 27.70 33.75 104.81
CA LEU A 40 28.67 34.29 103.86
C LEU A 40 30.10 33.68 103.84
N ALA A 41 30.41 32.87 102.82
CA ALA A 41 31.72 32.79 102.10
C ALA A 41 31.80 31.53 101.21
N THR A 42 31.10 31.50 100.06
CA THR A 42 31.35 30.53 98.95
C THR A 42 30.62 30.95 97.65
N SER A 43 30.79 32.18 97.16
CA SER A 43 30.13 32.64 95.91
C SER A 43 30.97 32.47 94.64
N ALA A 44 32.26 32.20 94.76
CA ALA A 44 33.16 32.06 93.61
C ALA A 44 32.90 30.82 92.71
N PRO A 45 32.65 29.60 93.24
CA PRO A 45 32.46 28.42 92.38
C PRO A 45 31.12 28.43 91.63
N ALA A 46 30.04 28.94 92.25
CA ALA A 46 28.72 28.99 91.63
C ALA A 46 28.64 30.02 90.48
N ALA A 47 29.35 31.15 90.58
CA ALA A 47 29.39 32.16 89.52
C ALA A 47 30.12 31.64 88.27
N ALA A 48 31.23 30.93 88.44
CA ALA A 48 31.97 30.31 87.34
C ALA A 48 31.17 29.19 86.65
N GLU A 49 30.41 28.40 87.41
CA GLU A 49 29.51 27.39 86.86
C GLU A 49 28.37 28.02 86.03
N ILE A 50 27.79 29.12 86.50
CA ILE A 50 26.77 29.87 85.75
C ILE A 50 27.35 30.40 84.43
N GLU A 51 28.56 30.96 84.45
CA GLU A 51 29.24 31.46 83.25
C GLU A 51 29.53 30.33 82.25
N GLN A 52 29.98 29.17 82.74
CA GLN A 52 30.20 27.98 81.92
C GLN A 52 28.90 27.48 81.27
N LEU A 53 27.79 27.44 82.02
CA LEU A 53 26.48 27.05 81.50
C LEU A 53 25.95 28.06 80.47
N GLN A 54 26.18 29.36 80.68
CA GLN A 54 25.83 30.40 79.72
C GLN A 54 26.61 30.24 78.41
N GLN A 55 27.91 29.98 78.47
CA GLN A 55 28.74 29.72 77.29
C GLN A 55 28.28 28.46 76.56
N ALA A 56 28.01 27.36 77.29
CA ALA A 56 27.50 26.13 76.71
C ALA A 56 26.12 26.32 76.05
N LEU A 57 25.25 27.14 76.64
CA LEU A 57 23.95 27.48 76.06
C LEU A 57 24.09 28.27 74.76
N ILE A 58 25.01 29.24 74.71
CA ILE A 58 25.30 30.03 73.49
C ILE A 58 25.85 29.14 72.38
N GLU A 59 26.76 28.23 72.71
CA GLU A 59 27.29 27.25 71.75
C GLU A 59 26.19 26.35 71.20
N LYS A 60 25.29 25.86 72.06
CA LYS A 60 24.13 25.05 71.65
C LYS A 60 23.14 25.84 70.80
N GLN A 61 22.89 27.10 71.14
CA GLN A 61 22.04 27.99 70.34
C GLN A 61 22.63 28.23 68.96
N THR A 62 23.95 28.43 68.88
CA THR A 62 24.68 28.60 67.61
C THR A 62 24.63 27.33 66.76
N GLN A 63 24.79 26.16 67.38
CA GLN A 63 24.64 24.85 66.71
C GLN A 63 23.22 24.65 66.18
N LEU A 64 22.19 25.02 66.97
CA LEU A 64 20.79 24.96 66.56
C LEU A 64 20.53 25.81 65.31
N TYR A 65 20.95 27.09 65.32
CA TYR A 65 20.79 27.96 64.16
C TYR A 65 21.50 27.44 62.91
N ALA A 66 22.68 26.84 63.07
CA ALA A 66 23.42 26.24 61.96
C ALA A 66 22.67 25.03 61.36
N LEU A 67 22.09 24.19 62.22
CA LEU A 67 21.27 23.05 61.80
C LEU A 67 19.95 23.50 61.13
N GLU A 68 19.28 24.50 61.68
CA GLU A 68 18.07 25.10 61.08
C GLU A 68 18.38 25.64 59.68
N SER A 69 19.48 26.38 59.53
CA SER A 69 19.93 26.91 58.25
C SER A 69 20.35 25.82 57.25
N ALA A 70 20.88 24.69 57.73
CA ALA A 70 21.17 23.54 56.89
C ALA A 70 19.89 22.82 56.44
N CYS A 71 18.92 22.67 57.34
CA CYS A 71 17.62 22.05 57.04
C CYS A 71 16.85 22.85 55.98
N LEU A 72 16.83 24.18 56.09
CA LEU A 72 16.19 25.04 55.10
C LEU A 72 16.84 24.89 53.71
N ARG A 73 18.17 24.96 53.63
CA ARG A 73 18.90 24.76 52.37
C ARG A 73 18.66 23.38 51.75
N GLU A 74 18.58 22.34 52.58
CA GLU A 74 18.30 20.99 52.10
C GLU A 74 16.87 20.88 51.57
N THR A 75 15.91 21.56 52.20
CA THR A 75 14.52 21.63 51.73
C THR A 75 14.43 22.36 50.38
N GLU A 76 15.12 23.49 50.22
CA GLU A 76 15.20 24.22 48.94
C GLU A 76 15.81 23.33 47.84
N ARG A 77 16.93 22.66 48.15
CA ARG A 77 17.59 21.71 47.24
C ARG A 77 16.67 20.55 46.85
N GLN A 78 15.85 20.07 47.78
CA GLN A 78 14.87 19.02 47.52
C GLN A 78 13.81 19.51 46.52
N VAL A 79 13.27 20.71 46.71
CA VAL A 79 12.29 21.31 45.79
C VAL A 79 12.89 21.48 44.38
N GLU A 80 14.11 21.98 44.25
CA GLU A 80 14.79 22.11 42.95
C GLU A 80 14.96 20.77 42.22
N LEU A 81 15.25 19.70 42.97
CA LEU A 81 15.34 18.36 42.41
C LEU A 81 13.97 17.83 41.98
N GLU A 82 12.92 18.05 42.78
CA GLU A 82 11.55 17.66 42.44
C GLU A 82 11.09 18.36 41.15
N ASP A 83 11.33 19.67 41.03
CA ASP A 83 11.04 20.44 39.81
C ASP A 83 11.83 19.91 38.61
N SER A 84 13.10 19.55 38.82
CA SER A 84 13.94 18.96 37.77
C SER A 84 13.39 17.60 37.31
N VAL A 85 12.93 16.76 38.23
CA VAL A 85 12.32 15.45 37.92
C VAL A 85 11.05 15.64 37.09
N ILE A 86 10.17 16.56 37.48
CA ILE A 86 8.94 16.89 36.74
C ILE A 86 9.29 17.36 35.32
N ALA A 87 10.26 18.27 35.19
CA ALA A 87 10.69 18.77 33.89
C ALA A 87 11.25 17.66 32.97
N TRP A 88 11.95 16.67 33.53
CA TRP A 88 12.44 15.53 32.76
C TRP A 88 11.33 14.54 32.39
N GLN A 89 10.34 14.33 33.26
CA GLN A 89 9.16 13.52 32.95
C GLN A 89 8.36 14.13 31.80
N ASP A 90 8.09 15.43 31.83
CA ASP A 90 7.40 16.12 30.74
C ASP A 90 8.15 16.00 29.39
N LYS A 91 9.48 16.12 29.42
CA LYS A 91 10.32 15.93 28.22
C LYS A 91 10.22 14.50 27.69
N TYR A 92 10.29 13.52 28.59
CA TYR A 92 10.17 12.12 28.24
C TYR A 92 8.81 11.81 27.62
N ASP A 93 7.71 12.28 28.23
CA ASP A 93 6.35 12.04 27.76
C ASP A 93 6.13 12.65 26.38
N ARG A 94 6.56 13.91 26.16
CA ARG A 94 6.50 14.55 24.84
C ARG A 94 7.28 13.79 23.78
N LEU A 95 8.47 13.31 24.13
CA LEU A 95 9.31 12.54 23.22
C LEU A 95 8.67 11.19 22.90
N TYR A 96 8.14 10.50 23.90
CA TYR A 96 7.46 9.22 23.78
C TYR A 96 6.21 9.33 22.90
N GLU A 97 5.39 10.36 23.11
CA GLU A 97 4.22 10.64 22.26
C GLU A 97 4.60 10.98 20.82
N SER A 98 5.67 11.76 20.63
CA SER A 98 6.20 12.07 19.30
C SER A 98 6.65 10.80 18.58
N HIS A 99 7.42 9.94 19.26
CA HIS A 99 7.85 8.64 18.74
C HIS A 99 6.65 7.76 18.37
N LYS A 100 5.64 7.69 19.24
CA LYS A 100 4.42 6.93 18.98
C LYS A 100 3.65 7.44 17.76
N ARG A 101 3.61 8.76 17.53
CA ARG A 101 3.02 9.34 16.30
C ARG A 101 3.79 8.94 15.06
N VAL A 102 5.12 9.04 15.09
CA VAL A 102 5.98 8.62 13.97
C VAL A 102 5.81 7.13 13.68
N GLN A 103 5.76 6.29 14.71
CA GLN A 103 5.56 4.84 14.57
C GLN A 103 4.24 4.52 13.86
N LYS A 104 3.14 5.22 14.21
CA LYS A 104 1.85 5.07 13.51
C LYS A 104 1.92 5.48 12.04
N VAL A 105 2.60 6.58 11.74
CA VAL A 105 2.79 7.03 10.35
C VAL A 105 3.61 6.00 9.57
N ASN A 106 4.68 5.48 10.16
CA ASN A 106 5.52 4.48 9.52
C ASN A 106 4.74 3.18 9.23
N GLN A 107 3.99 2.66 10.21
CA GLN A 107 3.12 1.50 9.99
C GLN A 107 2.13 1.74 8.84
N SER A 108 1.51 2.92 8.79
CA SER A 108 0.61 3.27 7.68
C SER A 108 1.31 3.32 6.32
N LEU A 109 2.58 3.76 6.29
CA LEU A 109 3.38 3.77 5.06
C LEU A 109 3.77 2.35 4.63
N GLU A 110 4.20 1.51 5.56
CA GLU A 110 4.50 0.09 5.32
C GLU A 110 3.27 -0.64 4.74
N ASP A 111 2.08 -0.44 5.34
CA ASP A 111 0.83 -1.02 4.84
C ASP A 111 0.48 -0.52 3.42
N LYS A 112 0.72 0.76 3.12
CA LYS A 112 0.50 1.34 1.78
C LYS A 112 1.49 0.78 0.77
N MET A 113 2.76 0.60 1.15
CA MET A 113 3.77 -0.01 0.28
C MET A 113 3.40 -1.46 -0.04
N LEU A 114 2.98 -2.25 0.95
CA LEU A 114 2.51 -3.62 0.73
C LEU A 114 1.36 -3.66 -0.28
N LYS A 115 0.32 -2.82 -0.10
CA LYS A 115 -0.80 -2.74 -1.05
C LYS A 115 -0.39 -2.33 -2.46
N LEU A 116 0.57 -1.41 -2.60
CA LEU A 116 1.08 -1.00 -3.91
C LEU A 116 1.84 -2.13 -4.59
N VAL A 117 2.65 -2.89 -3.84
CA VAL A 117 3.36 -4.06 -4.34
C VAL A 117 2.38 -5.13 -4.82
N ASP A 118 1.35 -5.44 -4.04
CA ASP A 118 0.33 -6.43 -4.41
C ASP A 118 -0.43 -6.03 -5.68
N ARG A 119 -0.89 -4.77 -5.76
CA ARG A 119 -1.55 -4.23 -6.95
C ARG A 119 -0.62 -4.31 -8.17
N ASN A 120 0.63 -3.87 -8.03
CA ASN A 120 1.58 -3.88 -9.13
C ASN A 120 1.93 -5.31 -9.59
N ALA A 121 2.02 -6.27 -8.66
CA ALA A 121 2.20 -7.67 -8.99
C ALA A 121 1.01 -8.22 -9.81
N GLY A 122 -0.22 -7.86 -9.42
CA GLY A 122 -1.43 -8.19 -10.18
C GLY A 122 -1.44 -7.57 -11.59
N GLU A 123 -1.14 -6.28 -11.71
CA GLU A 123 -1.05 -5.58 -13.00
C GLU A 123 0.03 -6.19 -13.89
N ARG A 124 1.20 -6.52 -13.34
CA ARG A 124 2.27 -7.18 -14.05
C ARG A 124 1.83 -8.55 -14.56
N ALA A 125 1.14 -9.35 -13.75
CA ALA A 125 0.62 -10.65 -14.16
C ALA A 125 -0.41 -10.52 -15.29
N GLN A 126 -1.32 -9.55 -15.19
CA GLN A 126 -2.32 -9.26 -16.23
C GLN A 126 -1.65 -8.86 -17.54
N LEU A 127 -0.75 -7.88 -17.52
CA LEU A 127 -0.02 -7.42 -18.71
C LEU A 127 0.79 -8.55 -19.34
N THR A 128 1.40 -9.43 -18.52
CA THR A 128 2.14 -10.60 -19.02
C THR A 128 1.21 -11.57 -19.78
N SER A 129 0.01 -11.81 -19.24
CA SER A 129 -1.01 -12.62 -19.89
C SER A 129 -1.49 -12.01 -21.22
N ASP A 130 -1.71 -10.69 -21.23
CA ASP A 130 -2.14 -9.96 -22.42
C ASP A 130 -1.07 -10.00 -23.52
N VAL A 131 0.20 -9.80 -23.16
CA VAL A 131 1.34 -9.93 -24.09
C VAL A 131 1.42 -11.33 -24.68
N ALA A 132 1.25 -12.39 -23.86
CA ALA A 132 1.25 -13.76 -24.35
C ALA A 132 0.09 -13.99 -25.34
N THR A 133 -1.12 -13.53 -25.00
CA THR A 133 -2.31 -13.65 -25.85
C THR A 133 -2.14 -12.92 -27.19
N LEU A 134 -1.63 -11.69 -27.16
CA LEU A 134 -1.38 -10.90 -28.36
C LEU A 134 -0.27 -11.51 -29.22
N SER A 135 0.78 -12.07 -28.60
CA SER A 135 1.86 -12.76 -29.31
C SER A 135 1.34 -13.97 -30.09
N VAL A 136 0.43 -14.76 -29.49
CA VAL A 136 -0.22 -15.89 -30.17
C VAL A 136 -1.08 -15.40 -31.34
N ARG A 137 -1.91 -14.38 -31.13
CA ARG A 137 -2.78 -13.82 -32.19
C ARG A 137 -1.95 -13.26 -33.36
N LEU A 138 -0.84 -12.59 -33.06
CA LEU A 138 0.08 -12.08 -34.07
C LEU A 138 0.70 -13.22 -34.88
N ALA A 139 1.18 -14.27 -34.22
CA ALA A 139 1.72 -15.45 -34.91
C ALA A 139 0.66 -16.11 -35.81
N GLN A 140 -0.59 -16.23 -35.34
CA GLN A 140 -1.69 -16.77 -36.12
C GLN A 140 -2.04 -15.90 -37.34
N ALA A 141 -2.07 -14.57 -37.17
CA ALA A 141 -2.30 -13.64 -38.27
C ALA A 141 -1.20 -13.74 -39.33
N ASN A 142 0.08 -13.79 -38.91
CA ASN A 142 1.21 -13.97 -39.81
C ASN A 142 1.14 -15.31 -40.55
N PHE A 143 0.75 -16.39 -39.87
CA PHE A 143 0.53 -17.68 -40.52
C PHE A 143 -0.56 -17.61 -41.60
N ASN A 144 -1.68 -16.93 -41.32
CA ASN A 144 -2.77 -16.76 -42.27
C ASN A 144 -2.34 -15.92 -43.49
N ILE A 145 -1.57 -14.85 -43.28
CA ILE A 145 -1.00 -14.04 -44.37
C ILE A 145 -0.13 -14.93 -45.26
N ALA A 146 0.80 -15.69 -44.68
CA ALA A 146 1.68 -16.59 -45.44
C ALA A 146 0.88 -17.68 -46.19
N LYS A 147 -0.21 -18.16 -45.59
CA LYS A 147 -1.12 -19.11 -46.24
C LYS A 147 -1.78 -18.51 -47.47
N LEU A 148 -2.38 -17.32 -47.35
CA LEU A 148 -3.03 -16.62 -48.45
C LEU A 148 -2.04 -16.24 -49.55
N GLN A 149 -0.82 -15.85 -49.20
CA GLN A 149 0.25 -15.57 -50.18
C GLN A 149 0.58 -16.81 -51.02
N ARG A 150 0.73 -17.98 -50.39
CA ARG A 150 0.92 -19.25 -51.11
C ARG A 150 -0.26 -19.60 -52.02
N GLU A 151 -1.49 -19.35 -51.57
CA GLU A 151 -2.69 -19.57 -52.39
C GLU A 151 -2.72 -18.64 -53.61
N ILE A 152 -2.38 -17.35 -53.44
CA ILE A 152 -2.25 -16.39 -54.54
C ILE A 152 -1.21 -16.83 -55.56
N GLU A 153 -0.03 -17.29 -55.11
CA GLU A 153 1.02 -17.78 -56.00
C GLU A 153 0.58 -19.02 -56.78
N ARG A 154 -0.12 -19.94 -56.13
CA ARG A 154 -0.71 -21.11 -56.79
C ARG A 154 -1.72 -20.68 -57.86
N TYR A 155 -2.66 -19.80 -57.53
CA TYR A 155 -3.64 -19.32 -58.50
C TYR A 155 -3.00 -18.58 -59.69
N LYS A 156 -1.92 -17.82 -59.46
CA LYS A 156 -1.15 -17.21 -60.54
C LYS A 156 -0.53 -18.25 -61.46
N ALA A 157 0.03 -19.33 -60.89
CA ALA A 157 0.58 -20.43 -61.69
C ALA A 157 -0.50 -21.14 -62.52
N ASP A 158 -1.66 -21.42 -61.92
CA ASP A 158 -2.80 -22.05 -62.60
C ASP A 158 -3.33 -21.16 -63.74
N ILE A 159 -3.48 -19.85 -63.51
CA ILE A 159 -3.88 -18.88 -64.55
C ILE A 159 -2.83 -18.83 -65.66
N SER A 160 -1.54 -18.79 -65.33
CA SER A 160 -0.47 -18.79 -66.33
C SER A 160 -0.51 -20.04 -67.20
N LEU A 161 -0.76 -21.21 -66.61
CA LEU A 161 -0.92 -22.46 -67.34
C LEU A 161 -2.15 -22.40 -68.26
N ALA A 162 -3.29 -21.92 -67.77
CA ALA A 162 -4.50 -21.77 -68.57
C ALA A 162 -4.28 -20.84 -69.78
N ILE A 163 -3.58 -19.71 -69.59
CA ILE A 163 -3.19 -18.80 -70.67
C ILE A 163 -2.32 -19.54 -71.69
N GLN A 164 -1.31 -20.29 -71.25
CA GLN A 164 -0.42 -21.03 -72.14
C GLN A 164 -1.19 -22.08 -72.96
N LEU A 165 -2.10 -22.83 -72.34
CA LEU A 165 -2.93 -23.82 -73.04
C LEU A 165 -3.80 -23.17 -74.12
N LEU A 166 -4.44 -22.04 -73.80
CA LEU A 166 -5.24 -21.27 -74.75
C LEU A 166 -4.40 -20.73 -75.92
N GLN A 167 -3.17 -20.29 -75.65
CA GLN A 167 -2.25 -19.76 -76.68
C GLN A 167 -1.65 -20.86 -77.57
N CYS A 168 -1.32 -22.04 -77.04
CA CYS A 168 -0.67 -23.10 -77.80
C CYS A 168 -1.60 -23.79 -78.82
N LYS A 169 -2.92 -23.81 -78.60
CA LYS A 169 -3.92 -24.41 -79.52
C LYS A 169 -5.27 -23.67 -79.50
N PRO A 170 -5.37 -22.45 -80.08
CA PRO A 170 -6.62 -21.69 -80.08
C PRO A 170 -7.79 -22.48 -80.71
N ASP A 171 -7.54 -23.22 -81.80
CA ASP A 171 -8.57 -24.02 -82.49
C ASP A 171 -9.08 -25.22 -81.69
N SER A 172 -8.37 -25.65 -80.65
CA SER A 172 -8.81 -26.77 -79.78
C SER A 172 -9.80 -26.33 -78.70
N PHE A 173 -9.85 -25.03 -78.39
CA PHE A 173 -10.72 -24.46 -77.36
C PHE A 173 -11.82 -23.56 -77.97
N VAL A 174 -11.75 -23.28 -79.27
CA VAL A 174 -12.81 -22.65 -80.06
C VAL A 174 -13.73 -23.74 -80.62
N SER A 175 -15.05 -23.62 -80.42
CA SER A 175 -16.02 -24.56 -81.00
C SER A 175 -15.85 -24.61 -82.52
N GLN A 176 -15.64 -25.82 -83.06
CA GLN A 176 -15.46 -26.00 -84.50
C GLN A 176 -16.71 -25.55 -85.23
N LYS A 177 -16.60 -24.47 -86.01
CA LYS A 177 -17.75 -23.92 -86.75
C LYS A 177 -18.21 -24.96 -87.76
N VAL A 178 -19.51 -25.27 -87.80
CA VAL A 178 -20.08 -26.21 -88.78
C VAL A 178 -19.75 -25.79 -90.22
N SER A 179 -19.57 -24.49 -90.45
CA SER A 179 -19.15 -23.91 -91.73
C SER A 179 -17.72 -24.27 -92.18
N SER A 180 -16.89 -24.83 -91.31
CA SER A 180 -15.52 -25.27 -91.63
C SER A 180 -15.45 -26.69 -92.21
N LEU A 181 -16.56 -27.44 -92.16
CA LEU A 181 -16.66 -28.80 -92.71
C LEU A 181 -17.09 -28.74 -94.20
N PRO A 182 -16.82 -29.77 -95.03
CA PRO A 182 -17.36 -29.86 -96.38
C PRO A 182 -18.90 -29.74 -96.42
N ILE A 183 -19.47 -29.10 -97.45
CA ILE A 183 -20.90 -28.71 -97.53
C ILE A 183 -21.87 -29.87 -97.25
N ASP A 184 -21.52 -31.09 -97.71
CA ASP A 184 -22.30 -32.32 -97.55
C ASP A 184 -22.35 -32.82 -96.10
N ILE A 185 -21.38 -32.41 -95.28
CA ILE A 185 -21.25 -32.75 -93.87
C ILE A 185 -21.88 -31.64 -93.01
N GLN A 186 -21.79 -30.37 -93.43
CA GLN A 186 -22.37 -29.23 -92.70
C GLN A 186 -23.87 -29.40 -92.44
N SER A 187 -24.61 -29.84 -93.45
CA SER A 187 -26.05 -30.06 -93.39
C SER A 187 -26.43 -31.19 -92.41
N LYS A 188 -25.67 -32.29 -92.39
CA LYS A 188 -25.85 -33.41 -91.46
C LYS A 188 -25.54 -33.03 -90.01
N VAL A 189 -24.42 -32.35 -89.77
CA VAL A 189 -24.03 -31.89 -88.43
C VAL A 189 -25.01 -30.85 -87.90
N SER A 190 -25.44 -29.90 -88.74
CA SER A 190 -26.45 -28.90 -88.38
C SER A 190 -27.81 -29.52 -88.04
N ALA A 191 -28.22 -30.57 -88.77
CA ALA A 191 -29.44 -31.32 -88.47
C ALA A 191 -29.32 -32.09 -87.14
N TYR A 192 -28.17 -32.71 -86.87
CA TYR A 192 -27.92 -33.46 -85.64
C TYR A 192 -27.90 -32.55 -84.40
N MET A 193 -27.24 -31.39 -84.48
CA MET A 193 -27.23 -30.38 -83.41
C MET A 193 -28.62 -29.82 -83.11
N ARG A 194 -29.49 -29.65 -84.12
CA ARG A 194 -30.89 -29.26 -83.92
C ARG A 194 -31.74 -30.34 -83.28
N LEU A 195 -31.37 -31.61 -83.43
CA LEU A 195 -32.07 -32.74 -82.83
C LEU A 195 -31.76 -32.88 -81.33
N GLU A 196 -30.50 -32.67 -80.92
CA GLU A 196 -30.09 -32.72 -79.51
C GLU A 196 -30.77 -31.64 -78.64
N THR A 197 -30.96 -30.43 -79.16
CA THR A 197 -31.63 -29.36 -78.39
C THR A 197 -33.14 -29.59 -78.22
N ASN A 198 -33.73 -30.53 -78.95
CA ASN A 198 -35.16 -30.83 -78.88
C ASN A 198 -35.49 -32.01 -77.94
N SER A 199 -34.50 -32.53 -77.20
CA SER A 199 -34.68 -33.66 -76.27
C SER A 199 -34.15 -33.42 -74.85
N HIS A 200 -33.83 -32.17 -74.50
CA HIS A 200 -33.48 -31.83 -73.11
C HIS A 200 -34.42 -30.77 -72.55
N SER A 201 -35.68 -31.18 -72.39
CA SER A 201 -36.61 -30.62 -71.41
C SER A 201 -36.80 -31.62 -70.28
N ASP A 202 -36.55 -31.14 -69.07
CA ASP A 202 -37.06 -31.58 -67.76
C ASP A 202 -36.59 -32.93 -67.21
N SER A 203 -35.60 -32.90 -66.32
CA SER A 203 -35.63 -33.75 -65.12
C SER A 203 -34.84 -33.13 -63.96
N GLU A 204 -35.38 -33.37 -62.78
CA GLU A 204 -35.29 -32.57 -61.58
C GLU A 204 -34.06 -32.84 -60.69
N CYS A 205 -33.75 -31.84 -59.86
CA CYS A 205 -33.61 -31.90 -58.40
C CYS A 205 -32.72 -33.00 -57.75
N SER A 206 -31.79 -32.49 -56.93
CA SER A 206 -31.23 -33.08 -55.70
C SER A 206 -30.15 -34.17 -55.84
N ASN A 207 -28.89 -33.74 -55.68
CA ASN A 207 -28.10 -34.15 -54.51
C ASN A 207 -26.86 -33.24 -54.33
N SER A 208 -26.89 -32.35 -53.35
CA SER A 208 -25.69 -31.79 -52.73
C SER A 208 -26.04 -31.59 -51.26
N GLY A 209 -25.51 -32.38 -50.32
CA GLY A 209 -24.07 -32.51 -50.14
C GLY A 209 -23.62 -31.34 -49.27
N VAL A 210 -23.88 -31.48 -47.97
CA VAL A 210 -23.29 -30.80 -46.80
C VAL A 210 -22.40 -29.59 -47.12
N GLY A 211 -23.01 -28.40 -47.11
CA GLY A 211 -22.32 -27.13 -46.94
C GLY A 211 -22.62 -26.59 -45.55
N VAL A 212 -21.70 -26.75 -44.61
CA VAL A 212 -21.71 -26.02 -43.33
C VAL A 212 -21.37 -24.57 -43.65
N ALA A 213 -22.40 -23.79 -44.01
CA ALA A 213 -22.32 -22.34 -44.02
C ALA A 213 -22.69 -21.84 -42.63
N THR A 214 -21.68 -21.48 -41.84
CA THR A 214 -21.85 -20.74 -40.59
C THR A 214 -22.31 -19.32 -40.94
N THR A 215 -23.58 -19.12 -41.27
CA THR A 215 -24.20 -17.80 -41.23
C THR A 215 -24.61 -17.54 -39.80
N ALA A 216 -23.64 -17.10 -38.99
CA ALA A 216 -23.94 -16.45 -37.73
C ALA A 216 -24.76 -15.18 -38.04
N SER A 217 -26.06 -15.26 -37.80
CA SER A 217 -26.98 -14.13 -37.77
C SER A 217 -26.41 -13.01 -36.92
N TYR A 218 -26.04 -11.90 -37.54
CA TYR A 218 -25.96 -10.62 -36.84
C TYR A 218 -27.40 -10.16 -36.57
N LYS A 219 -28.03 -10.69 -35.53
CA LYS A 219 -29.19 -10.03 -34.95
C LYS A 219 -28.64 -8.80 -34.20
N VAL A 220 -28.65 -7.66 -34.88
CA VAL A 220 -28.47 -6.36 -34.24
C VAL A 220 -29.60 -6.20 -33.23
N LEU A 221 -29.26 -6.24 -31.95
CA LEU A 221 -30.19 -5.95 -30.87
C LEU A 221 -30.61 -4.47 -30.98
N PRO A 222 -31.90 -4.13 -30.76
CA PRO A 222 -32.32 -2.75 -30.66
C PRO A 222 -31.55 -2.07 -29.53
N ALA A 223 -30.94 -0.92 -29.83
CA ALA A 223 -30.38 -0.04 -28.82
C ALA A 223 -31.54 0.55 -28.01
N SER A 224 -31.88 -0.10 -26.89
CA SER A 224 -32.70 0.50 -25.86
C SER A 224 -32.19 0.13 -24.48
N ASP A 225 -31.85 1.20 -23.77
CA ASP A 225 -31.94 1.40 -22.33
C ASP A 225 -30.86 0.75 -21.45
N SER A 226 -29.71 1.41 -21.41
CA SER A 226 -28.87 1.45 -20.22
C SER A 226 -28.84 2.90 -19.72
N PRO A 227 -28.98 3.14 -18.41
CA PRO A 227 -28.97 4.51 -17.88
C PRO A 227 -27.61 5.16 -18.16
N PRO A 228 -27.57 6.49 -18.36
CA PRO A 228 -26.33 7.17 -18.71
C PRO A 228 -25.28 6.97 -17.60
N PRO A 229 -23.98 6.87 -17.94
CA PRO A 229 -22.93 6.81 -16.93
C PRO A 229 -23.03 8.06 -16.05
N SER A 230 -23.10 7.86 -14.74
CA SER A 230 -23.08 8.95 -13.77
C SER A 230 -21.81 9.78 -13.98
N ALA A 231 -21.98 11.09 -14.11
CA ALA A 231 -20.87 12.02 -14.18
C ALA A 231 -19.99 11.82 -12.94
N CYS A 232 -18.74 11.42 -13.15
CA CYS A 232 -17.76 11.32 -12.09
C CYS A 232 -17.62 12.69 -11.40
N PRO A 233 -17.73 12.79 -10.07
CA PRO A 233 -17.88 14.09 -9.39
C PRO A 233 -16.55 14.81 -9.12
N PHE A 234 -15.46 14.48 -9.82
CA PHE A 234 -14.16 15.09 -9.57
C PHE A 234 -13.78 16.07 -10.69
N PRO A 235 -13.68 17.38 -10.42
CA PRO A 235 -13.16 18.32 -11.38
C PRO A 235 -11.66 18.07 -11.63
N PRO A 236 -11.12 18.43 -12.81
CA PRO A 236 -9.70 18.28 -13.11
C PRO A 236 -8.89 19.18 -12.18
N THR A 237 -8.11 18.58 -11.27
CA THR A 237 -7.15 19.31 -10.45
C THR A 237 -6.06 19.87 -11.37
N ALA A 238 -6.06 21.20 -11.54
CA ALA A 238 -4.97 21.91 -12.17
C ALA A 238 -3.68 21.69 -11.37
N MET A 239 -2.71 21.02 -11.96
CA MET A 239 -1.35 20.91 -11.43
C MET A 239 -0.62 22.24 -11.64
N VAL A 240 -0.66 23.11 -10.64
CA VAL A 240 0.20 24.32 -10.61
C VAL A 240 1.59 23.89 -10.14
N TYR A 241 2.51 23.67 -11.08
CA TYR A 241 3.93 23.56 -10.75
C TYR A 241 4.47 24.93 -10.34
N SER A 242 4.74 25.10 -9.05
CA SER A 242 5.53 26.21 -8.54
C SER A 242 7.00 25.98 -8.94
N MET A 243 7.45 26.61 -10.02
CA MET A 243 8.87 26.71 -10.34
C MET A 243 9.52 27.75 -9.42
N ARG A 244 9.94 27.30 -8.23
CA ARG A 244 10.78 28.10 -7.35
C ARG A 244 12.09 27.39 -7.10
N GLY A 245 13.15 27.87 -7.76
CA GLY A 245 14.53 27.57 -7.38
C GLY A 245 15.36 26.82 -8.42
N ILE A 246 15.63 27.44 -9.57
CA ILE A 246 16.88 27.20 -10.30
C ILE A 246 17.57 28.54 -10.47
N GLY A 247 18.59 28.76 -9.65
CA GLY A 247 19.35 30.00 -9.64
C GLY A 247 20.29 30.10 -8.46
N ARG A 248 21.23 29.14 -8.34
CA ARG A 248 22.57 29.36 -7.77
C ARG A 248 23.54 28.32 -8.36
N CYS A 249 24.24 28.73 -9.40
CA CYS A 249 25.65 28.38 -9.64
C CYS A 249 26.34 29.71 -9.96
#